data_AF-A0A1W9WRS7-F1
#
_entry.id   AF-A0A1W9WRS7-F1
#
_cell.length_a   1.000
_cell.length_b   1.000
_cell.length_c   1.000
_cell.angle_alpha   90.00
_cell.angle_beta   90.00
_cell.angle_gamma   90.00
#
_symmetry.space_group_name_H-M   'P 1'
#
loop_
_entity.id
_entity.type
_entity.pdbx_description
1 polymer ?
#
loop_
_entity_poly.entity_id
_entity_poly.type
_entity_poly.pdbx_seq_one_letter_code
_entity_poly.pdbx_strand_id
1 'polypeptide(L)'
;MATLDKGTKVPYHRDNFYTIKFRPRQTRRCYYDLPQKGKGRVPYQVYDLPQKGKGRVPYQVNAELDGFRKGDVVRVKGKWIKQINSIYSNGRLAFARIKGEPNSAKPLDCQLLRRGLTIIWTHS
;
A
#
# COMPACT_ATOMS: atom_id res chain seq x y z
N MET A 1 -0.31 -29.24 28.62
CA MET A 1 1.11 -29.65 28.78
C MET A 1 1.77 -29.55 27.42
N ALA A 2 2.97 -28.98 27.33
CA ALA A 2 3.70 -28.89 26.07
C ALA A 2 4.54 -30.16 25.86
N THR A 3 4.57 -30.65 24.62
CA THR A 3 5.33 -31.83 24.20
C THR A 3 6.23 -31.45 23.03
N LEU A 4 7.46 -31.97 23.02
CA LEU A 4 8.35 -31.86 21.85
C LEU A 4 7.88 -32.80 20.73
N ASP A 5 8.46 -32.69 19.52
CA ASP A 5 8.10 -33.49 18.35
C ASP A 5 8.11 -35.01 18.59
N LYS A 6 8.90 -35.48 19.57
CA LYS A 6 8.99 -36.89 19.97
C LYS A 6 8.02 -37.29 21.10
N GLY A 7 7.06 -36.44 21.45
CA GLY A 7 6.08 -36.68 22.51
C GLY A 7 6.64 -36.53 23.94
N THR A 8 7.91 -36.15 24.09
CA THR A 8 8.55 -35.95 25.39
C THR A 8 7.89 -34.78 26.12
N LYS A 9 7.43 -35.01 27.35
CA LYS A 9 6.76 -34.00 28.17
C LYS A 9 7.79 -33.01 28.71
N VAL A 10 7.56 -31.71 28.50
CA VAL A 10 8.45 -30.67 29.01
C VAL A 10 7.92 -30.13 30.34
N PRO A 11 8.74 -30.07 31.41
CA PRO A 11 8.34 -29.45 32.66
C PRO A 11 8.03 -27.96 32.46
N TYR A 12 7.01 -27.47 33.14
CA TYR A 12 6.56 -26.10 33.00
C TYR A 12 7.62 -25.11 33.51
N HIS A 13 8.01 -24.14 32.67
CA HIS A 13 8.97 -23.09 33.03
C HIS A 13 8.36 -21.72 32.71
N ARG A 14 8.18 -20.88 33.73
CA ARG A 14 7.46 -19.60 33.61
C ARG A 14 8.02 -18.68 32.51
N ASP A 15 9.34 -18.59 32.39
CA ASP A 15 9.99 -17.65 31.46
C ASP A 15 10.01 -18.15 30.00
N ASN A 16 9.78 -19.44 29.78
CA ASN A 16 9.88 -20.08 28.45
C ASN A 16 8.52 -20.57 27.94
N PHE A 17 7.43 -20.35 28.69
CA PHE A 17 6.08 -20.77 28.34
C PHE A 17 5.18 -19.55 28.08
N TYR A 18 4.84 -19.34 26.80
CA TYR A 18 3.93 -18.27 26.39
C TYR A 18 2.51 -18.82 26.20
N THR A 19 1.50 -18.08 26.69
CA THR A 19 0.09 -18.42 26.47
C THR A 19 -0.46 -17.59 25.32
N ILE A 20 -0.61 -18.19 24.15
CA ILE A 20 -1.25 -17.54 23.00
C ILE A 20 -2.76 -17.76 23.10
N LYS A 21 -3.51 -16.69 23.41
CA LYS A 21 -4.98 -16.72 23.38
C LYS A 21 -5.46 -16.37 21.98
N PHE A 22 -5.75 -17.37 21.15
CA PHE A 22 -6.40 -17.14 19.86
C PHE A 22 -7.84 -16.69 20.10
N ARG A 23 -8.19 -15.47 19.67
CA ARG A 23 -9.61 -15.06 19.62
C ARG A 23 -10.20 -15.62 18.33
N PRO A 24 -11.22 -16.50 18.37
CA PRO A 24 -11.92 -16.96 17.17
C PRO A 24 -12.86 -15.85 16.68
N ARG A 25 -12.29 -14.72 16.27
CA ARG A 25 -12.98 -13.67 15.54
C ARG A 25 -12.01 -13.21 14.44
N GLN A 26 -12.30 -13.63 13.21
CA GLN A 26 -11.71 -13.15 11.95
C GLN A 26 -10.62 -14.02 11.29
N THR A 27 -10.85 -15.32 11.17
CA THR A 27 -10.26 -16.12 10.07
C THR A 27 -11.33 -16.58 9.10
N ARG A 28 -12.03 -15.61 8.47
CA ARG A 28 -12.73 -15.86 7.18
C ARG A 28 -11.88 -15.47 5.97
N ARG A 29 -10.57 -15.25 6.16
CA ARG A 29 -9.63 -15.14 5.05
C ARG A 29 -9.16 -16.55 4.70
N CYS A 30 -9.89 -17.18 3.78
CA CYS A 30 -9.32 -18.27 2.99
C CYS A 30 -8.25 -17.65 2.10
N TYR A 31 -7.01 -18.08 2.27
CA TYR A 31 -5.97 -17.85 1.28
C TYR A 31 -6.18 -18.88 0.18
N TYR A 32 -6.24 -18.41 -1.06
CA TYR A 32 -6.35 -19.27 -2.22
C TYR A 32 -4.96 -19.37 -2.84
N ASP A 33 -4.52 -20.59 -3.16
CA ASP A 33 -3.23 -20.83 -3.79
C ASP A 33 -3.18 -20.26 -5.22
N LEU A 34 -4.35 -20.10 -5.85
CA LEU A 34 -4.52 -19.49 -7.17
C LEU A 34 -5.18 -18.10 -7.08
N PRO A 35 -4.73 -17.11 -7.88
CA PRO A 35 -5.35 -15.80 -7.91
C PRO A 35 -6.80 -15.89 -8.40
N GLN A 36 -7.75 -15.66 -7.50
CA GLN A 36 -9.16 -15.54 -7.86
C GLN A 36 -9.44 -14.21 -8.57
N LYS A 37 -10.23 -14.27 -9.65
CA LYS A 37 -10.69 -13.10 -10.41
C LYS A 37 -11.26 -12.04 -9.44
N GLY A 38 -10.53 -10.94 -9.29
CA GLY A 38 -10.93 -9.81 -8.44
C GLY A 38 -10.40 -9.77 -7.00
N LYS A 39 -9.46 -10.65 -6.56
CA LYS A 39 -8.94 -10.64 -5.17
C LYS A 39 -7.41 -10.70 -4.97
N GLY A 40 -6.58 -10.72 -6.04
CA GLY A 40 -5.12 -10.86 -5.87
C GLY A 40 -4.28 -10.23 -6.98
N ARG A 41 -2.99 -10.00 -6.68
CA ARG A 41 -1.96 -9.46 -7.59
C ARG A 41 -1.69 -10.48 -8.71
N VAL A 42 -1.66 -9.99 -9.95
CA VAL A 42 -1.17 -10.78 -11.10
C VAL A 42 0.27 -10.31 -11.36
N PRO A 43 1.29 -11.17 -11.24
CA PRO A 43 2.65 -10.82 -11.63
C PRO A 43 2.86 -11.12 -13.12
N TYR A 44 2.97 -10.08 -13.96
CA TYR A 44 3.33 -10.13 -15.41
C TYR A 44 2.37 -10.98 -16.29
N GLN A 45 1.92 -10.64 -17.50
CA GLN A 45 2.27 -9.64 -18.52
C GLN A 45 1.15 -9.67 -19.61
N VAL A 46 1.22 -8.70 -20.54
CA VAL A 46 0.61 -8.65 -21.89
C VAL A 46 -0.84 -8.15 -22.02
N TYR A 47 -1.00 -7.34 -23.06
CA TYR A 47 -2.11 -6.46 -23.41
C TYR A 47 -3.47 -7.18 -23.60
N ASP A 48 -4.50 -6.34 -23.43
CA ASP A 48 -5.87 -6.42 -23.95
C ASP A 48 -7.01 -6.96 -23.06
N LEU A 49 -7.99 -6.05 -22.92
CA LEU A 49 -9.41 -6.18 -22.51
C LEU A 49 -9.80 -6.01 -21.02
N PRO A 50 -10.98 -5.39 -20.77
CA PRO A 50 -11.28 -4.72 -19.52
C PRO A 50 -11.82 -5.70 -18.47
N GLN A 51 -10.96 -6.12 -17.53
CA GLN A 51 -11.44 -6.86 -16.35
C GLN A 51 -11.69 -5.92 -15.18
N LYS A 52 -12.98 -5.67 -14.94
CA LYS A 52 -13.56 -4.98 -13.78
C LYS A 52 -13.37 -5.82 -12.51
N GLY A 53 -12.12 -6.04 -12.10
CA GLY A 53 -11.74 -6.74 -10.87
C GLY A 53 -11.42 -5.75 -9.76
N LYS A 54 -11.87 -6.01 -8.53
CA LYS A 54 -11.55 -5.24 -7.31
C LYS A 54 -10.10 -5.47 -6.82
N GLY A 55 -9.19 -5.82 -7.72
CA GLY A 55 -7.75 -5.79 -7.45
C GLY A 55 -7.26 -4.34 -7.47
N ARG A 56 -6.14 -4.05 -6.78
CA ARG A 56 -5.46 -2.76 -7.03
C ARG A 56 -5.04 -2.76 -8.49
N VAL A 57 -5.72 -1.94 -9.28
CA VAL A 57 -5.37 -1.65 -10.67
C VAL A 57 -3.90 -1.27 -10.70
N PRO A 58 -3.06 -1.88 -11.54
CA PRO A 58 -1.70 -1.41 -11.72
C PRO A 58 -1.76 0.07 -12.04
N TYR A 59 -0.99 0.89 -11.33
CA TYR A 59 -0.94 2.32 -11.58
C TYR A 59 -0.45 2.49 -13.02
N GLN A 60 -1.36 2.69 -13.95
CA GLN A 60 -1.02 3.34 -15.21
C GLN A 60 -0.40 4.67 -14.79
N VAL A 61 0.85 4.84 -15.17
CA VAL A 61 1.50 6.14 -15.10
C VAL A 61 0.77 6.98 -16.13
N ASN A 62 -0.33 7.62 -15.72
CA ASN A 62 -1.06 8.51 -16.60
C ASN A 62 -0.05 9.57 -17.06
N ALA A 63 0.09 9.77 -18.37
CA ALA A 63 0.86 10.89 -18.91
C ALA A 63 0.37 12.22 -18.30
N GLU A 64 -0.92 12.30 -17.96
CA GLU A 64 -1.57 13.41 -17.25
C GLU A 64 -1.00 13.72 -15.86
N LEU A 65 -0.29 12.77 -15.23
CA LEU A 65 0.34 13.00 -13.92
C LEU A 65 1.66 13.73 -14.04
N ASP A 66 2.12 14.07 -15.25
CA ASP A 66 3.36 14.82 -15.50
C ASP A 66 4.58 14.27 -14.71
N GLY A 67 4.58 12.95 -14.53
CA GLY A 67 5.60 12.24 -13.77
C GLY A 67 5.57 12.42 -12.25
N PHE A 68 4.58 13.08 -11.64
CA PHE A 68 4.44 13.19 -10.18
C PHE A 68 4.26 11.82 -9.51
N ARG A 69 4.90 11.66 -8.35
CA ARG A 69 4.87 10.42 -7.56
C ARG A 69 4.42 10.71 -6.14
N LYS A 70 3.86 9.68 -5.49
CA LYS A 70 3.61 9.74 -4.05
C LYS A 70 4.92 10.03 -3.31
N GLY A 71 4.86 10.97 -2.37
CA GLY A 71 6.01 11.41 -1.59
C GLY A 71 6.73 12.64 -2.16
N ASP A 72 6.43 13.04 -3.40
CA ASP A 72 6.96 14.30 -3.94
C ASP A 72 6.45 15.50 -3.12
N VAL A 73 7.31 16.49 -2.94
CA VAL A 73 6.96 17.79 -2.35
C VAL A 73 6.75 18.78 -3.48
N VAL A 74 5.60 19.45 -3.46
CA VAL A 74 5.13 20.34 -4.52
C VAL A 74 4.70 21.68 -3.97
N ARG A 75 4.84 22.73 -4.78
CA ARG A 75 4.21 24.04 -4.57
C ARG A 75 2.87 24.07 -5.31
N VAL A 76 1.78 24.22 -4.58
CA VAL A 76 0.41 24.20 -5.10
C VAL A 76 -0.11 25.63 -5.26
N LYS A 77 -0.62 25.95 -6.45
CA LYS A 77 -1.19 27.28 -6.79
C LYS A 77 -0.24 28.45 -6.42
N GLY A 78 1.06 28.25 -6.61
CA GLY A 78 2.10 29.26 -6.33
C GLY A 78 2.32 29.61 -4.85
N LYS A 79 1.55 29.03 -3.91
CA LYS A 79 1.53 29.48 -2.51
C LYS A 79 1.85 28.39 -1.49
N TRP A 80 1.26 27.20 -1.64
CA TRP A 80 1.26 26.20 -0.57
C TRP A 80 2.28 25.10 -0.82
N ILE A 81 3.13 24.80 0.16
CA ILE A 81 4.06 23.66 0.08
C ILE A 81 3.38 22.44 0.66
N LYS A 82 3.26 21.37 -0.14
CA LYS A 82 2.56 20.14 0.23
C LYS A 82 3.33 18.91 -0.23
N GLN A 83 3.21 17.83 0.53
CA GLN A 83 3.65 16.50 0.10
C GLN A 83 2.47 15.72 -0.49
N ILE A 84 2.71 15.05 -1.61
CA ILE A 84 1.73 14.17 -2.25
C ILE A 84 1.56 12.91 -1.41
N ASN A 85 0.40 12.74 -0.78
CA ASN A 85 0.08 11.57 0.05
C ASN A 85 -0.47 10.41 -0.79
N SER A 86 -1.28 10.76 -1.77
CA SER A 86 -1.96 9.83 -2.68
C SER A 86 -2.23 10.53 -4.00
N ILE A 87 -2.42 9.73 -5.04
CA ILE A 87 -2.87 10.17 -6.36
C ILE A 87 -4.20 9.45 -6.60
N TYR A 88 -5.25 10.21 -6.87
CA TYR A 88 -6.58 9.66 -7.12
C TYR A 88 -6.70 9.15 -8.56
N SER A 89 -7.66 8.24 -8.78
CA SER A 89 -7.94 7.67 -10.11
C SER A 89 -8.37 8.71 -11.15
N ASN A 90 -8.81 9.89 -10.71
CA ASN A 90 -9.14 11.03 -11.56
C ASN A 90 -7.95 11.95 -11.85
N GLY A 91 -6.71 11.49 -11.60
CA GLY A 91 -5.48 12.25 -11.87
C GLY A 91 -5.17 13.37 -10.86
N ARG A 92 -5.99 13.57 -9.82
CA ARG A 92 -5.75 14.61 -8.82
C ARG A 92 -4.71 14.19 -7.79
N LEU A 93 -3.85 15.12 -7.42
CA LEU A 93 -2.87 14.98 -6.34
C LEU A 93 -3.54 15.29 -5.01
N ALA A 94 -3.41 14.40 -4.02
CA ALA A 94 -4.04 14.54 -2.72
C ALA A 94 -3.00 14.87 -1.63
N PHE A 95 -3.38 15.78 -0.73
CA PHE A 95 -2.50 16.32 0.31
C PHE A 95 -3.12 16.15 1.70
N ALA A 96 -2.33 16.41 2.75
CA ALA A 96 -2.84 16.52 4.11
C ALA A 96 -3.85 17.66 4.23
N ARG A 97 -4.98 17.39 4.90
CA ARG A 97 -6.02 18.39 5.16
C ARG A 97 -5.53 19.37 6.22
N ILE A 98 -5.39 20.63 5.82
CA ILE A 98 -5.10 21.76 6.71
C ILE A 98 -6.18 22.81 6.42
N LYS A 99 -6.76 23.40 7.46
CA LYS A 99 -7.85 24.37 7.31
C LYS A 99 -7.35 25.59 6.51
N GLY A 100 -8.08 25.97 5.46
CA GLY A 100 -7.71 27.08 4.57
C GLY A 100 -6.76 26.71 3.43
N GLU A 101 -6.29 25.47 3.37
CA GLU A 101 -5.35 24.99 2.34
C GLU A 101 -5.99 23.99 1.38
N PRO A 102 -5.49 23.85 0.15
CA PRO A 102 -5.99 22.85 -0.79
C PRO A 102 -5.74 21.43 -0.27
N ASN A 103 -6.81 20.63 -0.21
CA ASN A 103 -6.74 19.20 0.11
C ASN A 103 -6.39 18.33 -1.11
N SER A 104 -6.54 18.89 -2.32
CA SER A 104 -6.22 18.26 -3.58
C SER A 104 -6.01 19.32 -4.67
N ALA A 105 -5.24 19.00 -5.70
CA ALA A 105 -5.03 19.87 -6.86
C ALA A 105 -4.83 19.06 -8.15
N LYS A 106 -4.93 19.73 -9.30
CA LYS A 106 -4.52 19.13 -10.58
C LYS A 106 -2.98 19.15 -10.67
N PRO A 107 -2.35 18.21 -11.39
CA PRO A 107 -0.91 18.22 -11.66
C PRO A 107 -0.42 19.55 -12.23
N LEU A 108 -1.16 20.15 -13.17
CA LEU A 108 -0.85 21.45 -13.78
C LEU A 108 -0.77 22.62 -12.78
N ASP A 109 -1.49 22.54 -11.65
CA ASP A 109 -1.46 23.57 -10.61
C ASP A 109 -0.31 23.36 -9.60
N CYS A 110 0.52 22.33 -9.82
CA CYS A 110 1.56 21.90 -8.90
C CYS A 110 2.92 22.03 -9.58
N GLN A 111 3.86 22.66 -8.89
CA GLN A 111 5.26 22.71 -9.29
C GLN A 111 6.06 21.77 -8.41
N LEU A 112 6.81 20.84 -9.00
CA LEU A 112 7.69 19.96 -8.25
C LEU A 112 8.82 20.74 -7.57
N LEU A 113 8.99 20.56 -6.26
CA LEU A 113 10.11 21.13 -5.50
C LEU A 113 11.15 20.06 -5.15
N ARG A 114 10.70 18.88 -4.71
CA ARG A 114 11.58 17.78 -4.32
C ARG A 114 10.93 16.45 -4.65
N ARG A 115 11.71 15.54 -5.24
CA ARG A 115 11.28 14.16 -5.48
C ARG A 115 11.21 13.37 -4.17
N GLY A 116 10.17 12.55 -4.03
CA GLY A 116 10.02 11.62 -2.94
C GLY A 116 11.12 10.55 -3.00
N LEU A 117 11.70 10.25 -1.85
CA LEU A 117 12.67 9.16 -1.73
C LEU A 117 11.92 7.84 -1.92
N THR A 118 12.23 7.13 -3.01
CA THR A 118 11.80 5.75 -3.17
C THR A 118 12.81 4.88 -2.44
N ILE A 119 12.40 4.15 -1.40
CA ILE A 119 13.28 3.18 -0.75
C ILE A 119 13.53 2.08 -1.78
N ILE A 120 14.75 2.03 -2.31
CA ILE A 120 15.22 0.94 -3.16
C ILE A 120 15.76 -0.13 -2.21
N TRP A 121 15.05 -1.24 -2.10
CA TRP A 121 15.57 -2.42 -1.40
C TRP A 121 16.50 -3.15 -2.35
N THR A 122 17.81 -3.07 -2.12
CA THR A 122 18.78 -3.94 -2.78
C THR A 122 18.86 -5.23 -1.98
N HIS A 123 18.56 -6.36 -2.62
CA HIS A 123 18.85 -7.67 -2.04
C HIS A 123 20.35 -7.93 -2.23
N SER A 124 21.09 -7.97 -1.12
CA SER A 124 22.48 -8.45 -1.06
C SER A 124 22.52 -9.98 -1.09
#